data_AF-A0A560BNH0-F1
#
_entry.id   AF-A0A560BNH0-F1
#
_cell.length_a   1.000
_cell.length_b   1.000
_cell.length_c   1.000
_cell.angle_alpha   90.00
_cell.angle_beta   90.00
_cell.angle_gamma   90.00
#
_symmetry.space_group_name_H-M   'P 1'
#
loop_
_entity.id
_entity.type
_entity.pdbx_description
1 polymer ?
#
loop_
_entity_poly.entity_id
_entity_poly.type
_entity_poly.pdbx_seq_one_letter_code
_entity_poly.pdbx_strand_id
1 'polypeptide(L)' 'MSNVTTLPVTNPRRRVAPPSTSARLAGAADDLILIATEHDFDRDGIREIAARLKRLAEELSAS' A
#
# COMPACT_ATOMS: atom_id res chain seq x y z
N MET A 1 -34.91 -21.00 32.86
CA MET A 1 -33.77 -20.20 33.33
C MET A 1 -32.65 -20.36 32.29
N SER A 2 -32.46 -19.37 31.42
CA SER A 2 -31.51 -19.46 30.29
C SER A 2 -30.19 -18.80 30.67
N ASN A 3 -29.12 -19.59 30.78
CA ASN A 3 -27.77 -19.09 30.98
C ASN A 3 -27.27 -18.44 29.68
N VAL A 4 -27.40 -17.11 29.57
CA VAL A 4 -26.72 -16.32 28.55
C VAL A 4 -25.25 -16.20 28.98
N THR A 5 -24.38 -17.00 28.38
CA THR A 5 -22.93 -16.84 28.54
C THR A 5 -22.48 -15.72 27.60
N THR A 6 -22.23 -14.53 28.12
CA THR A 6 -21.56 -13.47 27.39
C THR A 6 -20.05 -13.77 27.35
N LEU A 7 -19.58 -14.30 26.22
CA LEU A 7 -18.14 -14.41 25.98
C LEU A 7 -17.56 -12.99 25.88
N PRO A 8 -16.49 -12.63 26.61
CA PRO A 8 -15.82 -11.36 26.41
C PRO A 8 -15.21 -11.36 25.01
N VAL A 9 -15.67 -10.44 24.15
CA VAL A 9 -15.10 -10.24 22.81
C VAL A 9 -13.80 -9.46 22.95
N THR A 10 -12.81 -10.01 23.66
CA THR A 10 -11.42 -9.58 23.53
C THR A 10 -10.88 -10.14 22.23
N ASN A 11 -11.40 -9.63 21.10
CA ASN A 11 -10.72 -9.75 19.83
C ASN A 11 -9.82 -8.51 19.71
N PRO A 12 -8.52 -8.61 20.03
CA PRO A 12 -7.58 -7.55 19.72
C PRO A 12 -7.38 -7.57 18.21
N ARG A 13 -8.38 -7.10 17.45
CA ARG A 13 -8.15 -6.70 16.06
C ARG A 13 -7.12 -5.59 16.16
N ARG A 14 -5.85 -5.97 16.01
CA ARG A 14 -4.74 -5.05 15.83
C ARG A 14 -5.20 -4.08 14.76
N ARG A 15 -5.52 -2.84 15.17
CA ARG A 15 -5.89 -1.79 14.23
C ARG A 15 -4.62 -1.51 13.42
N VAL A 16 -4.52 -2.14 12.27
CA VAL A 16 -3.49 -1.80 11.30
C VAL A 16 -3.89 -0.44 10.76
N ALA A 17 -3.11 0.59 11.11
CA ALA A 17 -3.30 1.89 10.53
C ALA A 17 -3.18 1.75 9.00
N PRO A 18 -4.05 2.41 8.23
CA PRO A 18 -3.93 2.36 6.78
C PRO A 18 -2.56 2.92 6.38
N PRO A 19 -1.95 2.42 5.28
CA PRO A 19 -0.62 2.86 4.86
C PRO A 19 -0.60 4.37 4.64
N SER A 20 0.54 4.99 4.97
CA SER A 20 0.78 6.41 4.74
C SER A 20 0.66 6.75 3.26
N THR A 21 0.42 8.02 2.96
CA THR A 21 0.38 8.50 1.57
C THR A 21 1.66 8.17 0.81
N SER A 22 2.83 8.33 1.46
CA SER A 22 4.13 7.92 0.91
C SER A 22 4.19 6.42 0.60
N ALA A 23 3.74 5.56 1.52
CA ALA A 23 3.74 4.11 1.31
C ALA A 23 2.82 3.68 0.17
N ARG A 24 1.65 4.33 0.02
CA ARG A 24 0.74 4.08 -1.10
C ARG A 24 1.34 4.50 -2.43
N LEU A 25 2.05 5.63 -2.46
CA LEU A 25 2.69 6.15 -3.66
C LEU A 25 3.84 5.25 -4.13
N ALA A 26 4.64 4.75 -3.18
CA ALA A 26 5.68 3.77 -3.46
C ALA A 26 5.09 2.46 -4.04
N GLY A 27 4.02 1.93 -3.42
CA GLY A 27 3.33 0.74 -3.92
C GLY A 27 2.76 0.92 -5.33
N ALA A 28 2.14 2.07 -5.62
CA ALA A 28 1.64 2.37 -6.95
C ALA A 28 2.75 2.40 -8.02
N ALA A 29 3.96 2.86 -7.67
CA ALA A 29 5.10 2.83 -8.57
C ALA A 29 5.56 1.40 -8.87
N ASP A 30 5.53 0.50 -7.89
CA ASP A 30 5.85 -0.92 -8.08
C ASP A 30 4.80 -1.62 -8.94
N ASP A 31 3.52 -1.35 -8.69
CA ASP A 31 2.41 -1.89 -9.48
C ASP A 31 2.51 -1.47 -10.95
N LEU A 32 2.87 -0.22 -11.23
CA LEU A 32 3.08 0.27 -12.60
C LEU A 32 4.18 -0.50 -13.34
N ILE A 33 5.29 -0.81 -12.66
CA ILE A 33 6.39 -1.60 -13.25
C ILE A 33 5.93 -3.03 -13.53
N LEU A 34 5.16 -3.63 -12.61
CA LEU A 34 4.62 -4.97 -12.77
C LEU A 34 3.69 -5.04 -13.98
N ILE A 35 2.70 -4.15 -14.05
CA ILE A 35 1.75 -4.06 -15.16
C ILE A 35 2.48 -3.83 -16.49
N ALA A 36 3.48 -2.94 -16.52
CA ALA A 36 4.28 -2.71 -17.71
C ALA A 36 5.01 -3.97 -18.19
N THR A 37 5.49 -4.76 -17.24
CA THR A 37 6.20 -6.01 -17.52
C THR A 37 5.25 -7.08 -18.05
N GLU A 38 4.07 -7.21 -17.44
CA GLU A 38 3.06 -8.21 -17.78
C GLU A 38 2.37 -7.95 -19.14
N HIS A 39 2.17 -6.68 -19.49
CA HIS A 39 1.42 -6.28 -20.68
C HIS A 39 2.31 -5.82 -21.86
N ASP A 40 3.63 -5.95 -21.72
CA ASP A 40 4.63 -5.53 -22.71
C ASP A 40 4.46 -4.06 -23.18
N PHE A 41 4.08 -3.19 -22.24
CA PHE A 41 4.01 -1.75 -22.49
C PHE A 41 5.42 -1.14 -22.56
N ASP A 42 5.50 0.11 -23.03
CA ASP A 42 6.75 0.88 -23.01
C ASP A 42 7.39 0.90 -21.62
N ARG A 43 8.41 0.07 -21.45
CA ARG A 43 9.06 -0.17 -20.16
C ARG A 43 9.90 1.02 -19.72
N ASP A 44 10.43 1.79 -20.66
CA ASP A 44 11.34 2.89 -20.35
C ASP A 44 10.55 4.11 -19.87
N GLY A 45 9.46 4.47 -20.57
CA GLY A 45 8.54 5.51 -20.13
C GLY A 45 7.91 5.21 -18.77
N ILE A 46 7.46 3.96 -18.55
CA ILE A 46 6.84 3.58 -17.28
C ILE A 46 7.87 3.51 -16.14
N ARG A 47 9.11 3.08 -16.40
CA ARG A 47 10.19 3.14 -15.40
C ARG A 47 10.51 4.56 -14.97
N GLU A 48 10.53 5.52 -15.90
CA GLU A 48 10.78 6.92 -15.55
C GLU A 48 9.69 7.47 -14.62
N ILE A 49 8.43 7.20 -14.96
CA ILE A 49 7.26 7.60 -14.15
C ILE A 49 7.33 6.95 -12.76
N ALA A 50 7.56 5.64 -12.70
CA ALA A 50 7.69 4.92 -11.44
C ALA A 50 8.85 5.47 -10.58
N ALA A 51 10.00 5.78 -11.19
CA ALA A 51 11.12 6.38 -10.48
C ALA A 51 10.79 7.77 -9.92
N ARG A 52 10.04 8.60 -10.67
CA ARG A 52 9.57 9.91 -10.18
C ARG A 52 8.58 9.75 -9.02
N LEU A 53 7.68 8.79 -9.08
CA LEU A 53 6.73 8.49 -7.99
C LEU A 53 7.45 8.02 -6.72
N LYS A 54 8.50 7.20 -6.84
CA LYS A 54 9.32 6.77 -5.69
C LYS A 54 10.04 7.94 -5.03
N ARG A 55 10.64 8.85 -5.81
CA ARG A 55 11.28 10.06 -5.27
C ARG A 55 10.28 10.94 -4.51
N LEU A 56 9.09 11.15 -5.07
CA LEU A 56 8.03 11.89 -4.37
C LEU A 56 7.58 11.21 -3.08
N ALA A 57 7.54 9.87 -3.06
CA ALA A 57 7.20 9.11 -1.86
C ALA A 57 8.25 9.28 -0.77
N GLU A 58 9.53 9.31 -1.13
CA GLU A 58 10.65 9.57 -0.23
C GLU A 58 10.60 11.01 0.32
N GLU A 59 10.38 12.01 -0.53
CA GLU A 59 10.24 13.42 -0.13
C GLU A 59 9.08 13.62 0.87
N LEU A 60 7.93 12.97 0.61
CA LEU A 60 6.76 12.99 1.50
C LEU A 60 6.99 12.26 2.82
N SER A 61 7.87 11.27 2.85
CA SER A 61 8.21 10.54 4.07
C SER A 61 9.25 11.27 4.92
N ALA A 62 10.03 12.18 4.30
CA ALA A 62 11.07 12.97 4.95
C ALA A 62 10.55 14.32 5.49
N SER A 63 9.32 14.71 5.15
CA SER A 63 8.62 15.92 5.61
C SER A 63 7.80 15.65 6.87
#